data_AF-A0A8X7CEY4-F1
#
_entry.id   AF-A0A8X7CEY4-F1
#
_cell.length_a   1.000
_cell.length_b   1.000
_cell.length_c   1.000
_cell.angle_alpha   90.00
_cell.angle_beta   90.00
_cell.angle_gamma   90.00
#
_symmetry.space_group_name_H-M   'P 1'
#
loop_
_entity.id
_entity.type
_entity.pdbx_description
1 polymer ?
#
loop_
_entity_poly.entity_id
_entity_poly.type
_entity_poly.pdbx_seq_one_letter_code
_entity_poly.pdbx_strand_id
1 'polypeptide(L)'
;MAARRCVENGNPLLKTSAIDLRPPTKVLGLAWDPEKDLIYFDPKYLLKFMSRRGESKRFILSVVGRIFDPIGILGPFVIKLKCLLQELWTLGVEWDSELPPKLRHKWQQWSSEVESLTEIKIPRFY
;
A
#
# COMPACT_ATOMS: atom_id res chain seq x y z
N MET A 1 5.46 35.03 -53.53
CA MET A 1 6.06 33.75 -53.07
C MET A 1 5.34 33.33 -51.81
N ALA A 2 4.56 32.25 -51.88
CA ALA A 2 3.69 31.79 -50.80
C ALA A 2 4.48 30.97 -49.77
N ALA A 3 4.45 31.39 -48.51
CA ALA A 3 4.92 30.58 -47.38
C ALA A 3 3.84 29.56 -47.01
N ARG A 4 4.22 28.27 -47.04
CA ARG A 4 3.36 27.12 -46.77
C ARG A 4 2.94 27.08 -45.29
N ARG A 5 1.65 26.84 -45.04
CA ARG A 5 1.08 26.42 -43.75
C ARG A 5 1.69 25.07 -43.32
N CYS A 6 2.28 25.01 -42.14
CA CYS A 6 2.53 23.74 -41.45
C CYS A 6 1.24 23.33 -40.73
N VAL A 7 0.77 22.12 -41.04
CA VAL A 7 -0.39 21.48 -40.41
C VAL A 7 0.00 21.00 -39.02
N GLU A 8 -0.75 21.43 -38.00
CA GLU A 8 -0.74 20.85 -36.67
C GLU A 8 -1.34 19.44 -36.74
N ASN A 9 -0.53 18.42 -36.47
CA ASN A 9 -1.02 17.08 -36.16
C ASN A 9 -0.47 16.71 -34.77
N GLY A 10 -1.17 17.19 -33.73
CA GLY A 10 -0.98 16.71 -32.36
C GLY A 10 -1.64 15.35 -32.19
N ASN A 11 -0.86 14.32 -31.93
CA ASN A 11 -1.37 13.00 -31.56
C ASN A 11 -1.95 13.05 -30.13
N PRO A 12 -3.22 12.66 -29.87
CA PRO A 12 -3.85 12.81 -28.56
C PRO A 12 -3.37 11.85 -27.45
N LEU A 13 -2.44 10.93 -27.74
CA LEU A 13 -2.22 9.74 -26.89
C LEU A 13 -0.92 9.71 -26.09
N LEU A 14 -0.27 10.85 -25.84
CA LEU A 14 0.87 10.92 -24.92
C LEU A 14 0.69 12.03 -23.88
N LYS A 15 -0.39 11.96 -23.10
CA LYS A 15 -0.35 12.48 -21.72
C LYS A 15 0.20 11.37 -20.81
N THR A 16 1.48 11.05 -20.98
CA THR A 16 2.24 10.42 -19.90
C THR A 16 2.36 11.49 -18.83
N SER A 17 1.41 11.50 -17.89
CA SER A 17 1.50 12.35 -16.71
C SER A 17 2.87 12.12 -16.10
N ALA A 18 3.66 13.19 -15.99
CA ALA A 18 4.93 13.17 -15.29
C ALA A 18 4.75 12.36 -14.01
N ILE A 19 5.58 11.34 -13.83
CA ILE A 19 5.69 10.63 -12.56
C ILE A 19 6.06 11.73 -11.57
N ASP A 20 5.11 12.15 -10.73
CA ASP A 20 5.37 13.21 -9.76
C ASP A 20 6.49 12.72 -8.84
N LEU A 21 7.67 13.32 -9.00
CA LEU A 21 8.88 12.99 -8.25
C LEU A 21 8.79 13.44 -6.79
N ARG A 22 7.72 14.16 -6.42
CA ARG A 22 7.52 14.64 -5.06
C ARG A 22 6.95 13.52 -4.18
N PRO A 23 7.52 13.31 -2.98
CA PRO A 23 6.91 12.40 -2.03
C PRO A 23 5.50 12.90 -1.69
N PRO A 24 4.49 12.01 -1.62
CA PRO A 24 3.13 12.43 -1.33
C PRO A 24 3.06 13.09 0.05
N THR A 25 2.31 14.19 0.15
CA THR A 25 2.02 14.83 1.43
C THR A 25 1.28 13.83 2.30
N LYS A 26 1.76 13.64 3.55
CA LYS A 26 1.14 12.70 4.48
C LYS A 26 0.29 13.41 5.52
N VAL A 27 -0.88 12.83 5.80
CA VAL A 27 -1.77 13.24 6.89
C VAL A 27 -2.13 11.98 7.67
N LEU A 28 -1.81 11.95 8.97
CA LEU A 28 -2.13 10.82 9.86
C LEU A 28 -1.61 9.46 9.38
N GLY A 29 -0.47 9.43 8.67
CA GLY A 29 0.12 8.20 8.13
C GLY A 29 -0.41 7.78 6.76
N LEU A 30 -1.47 8.42 6.26
CA LEU A 30 -2.03 8.25 4.92
C LEU A 30 -1.49 9.30 3.96
N ALA A 31 -1.54 9.02 2.66
CA ALA A 31 -1.19 9.98 1.62
C ALA A 31 -2.40 10.87 1.30
N TRP A 32 -2.13 12.11 0.93
CA TRP A 32 -3.14 13.10 0.55
C TRP A 32 -2.76 13.72 -0.79
N ASP A 33 -3.72 13.73 -1.71
CA ASP A 33 -3.69 14.46 -2.99
C ASP A 33 -4.45 15.78 -2.79
N PRO A 34 -3.75 16.94 -2.71
CA PRO A 34 -4.40 18.24 -2.47
C PRO A 34 -5.21 18.74 -3.66
N GLU A 35 -4.89 18.31 -4.89
CA GLU A 35 -5.57 18.79 -6.10
C GLU A 35 -6.95 18.15 -6.23
N LYS A 36 -7.05 16.85 -5.92
CA LYS A 36 -8.31 16.09 -5.95
C LYS A 36 -9.01 16.01 -4.60
N ASP A 37 -8.35 16.52 -3.56
CA ASP A 37 -8.70 16.38 -2.15
C ASP A 37 -9.04 14.94 -1.73
N LEU A 38 -8.16 14.01 -2.11
CA LEU A 38 -8.30 12.58 -1.83
C LEU A 38 -7.30 12.11 -0.78
N ILE A 39 -7.77 11.39 0.23
CA ILE A 39 -6.94 10.58 1.12
C ILE A 39 -6.84 9.17 0.54
N TYR A 40 -5.63 8.61 0.50
CA TYR A 40 -5.40 7.25 0.02
C TYR A 40 -4.24 6.57 0.76
N PHE A 41 -4.14 5.25 0.62
CA PHE A 41 -3.01 4.49 1.13
C PHE A 41 -1.99 4.24 0.01
N ASP A 42 -0.72 4.54 0.27
CA ASP A 42 0.38 4.18 -0.64
C ASP A 42 1.12 2.93 -0.11
N PRO A 43 0.83 1.73 -0.65
CA PRO A 43 1.45 0.50 -0.18
C PRO A 43 2.89 0.32 -0.65
N LYS A 44 3.46 1.19 -1.50
CA LYS A 44 4.81 0.98 -2.09
C LYS A 44 5.89 0.68 -1.04
N TYR A 45 5.91 1.45 0.05
CA TYR A 45 6.86 1.24 1.14
C TYR A 45 6.63 -0.08 1.88
N LEU A 46 5.37 -0.46 2.06
CA LEU A 46 4.99 -1.70 2.72
C LEU A 46 5.36 -2.91 1.85
N LEU A 47 5.00 -2.88 0.57
CA LEU A 47 5.36 -3.89 -0.43
C LEU A 47 6.87 -4.08 -0.50
N LYS A 48 7.65 -2.99 -0.62
CA LYS A 48 9.12 -3.03 -0.61
C LYS A 48 9.68 -3.67 0.66
N PHE A 49 9.09 -3.39 1.81
CA PHE A 49 9.50 -4.02 3.07
C PHE A 49 9.16 -5.52 3.11
N MET A 50 7.98 -5.88 2.61
CA MET A 50 7.51 -7.28 2.56
C MET A 50 8.29 -8.14 1.57
N SER A 51 8.90 -7.55 0.54
CA SER A 51 9.78 -8.28 -0.40
C SER A 51 11.08 -8.79 0.24
N ARG A 52 11.40 -8.41 1.49
CA ARG A 52 12.58 -8.88 2.22
C ARG A 52 12.36 -10.33 2.67
N ARG A 53 13.42 -11.15 2.66
CA ARG A 53 13.34 -12.56 3.07
C ARG A 53 13.18 -12.69 4.59
N GLY A 54 12.37 -13.67 5.01
CA GLY A 54 12.17 -14.06 6.41
C GLY A 54 10.74 -13.85 6.87
N GLU A 55 9.87 -14.84 6.65
CA GLU A 55 8.51 -14.87 7.20
C GLU A 55 8.59 -15.41 8.63
N SER A 56 8.82 -14.52 9.60
CA SER A 56 8.83 -14.87 11.03
C SER A 56 7.76 -14.11 11.81
N LYS A 57 7.51 -14.52 13.06
CA LYS A 57 6.61 -13.79 13.96
C LYS A 57 7.08 -12.34 14.16
N ARG A 58 8.39 -12.12 14.32
CA ARG A 58 9.00 -10.78 14.42
C ARG A 58 8.75 -9.95 13.16
N PHE A 59 8.85 -10.57 12.00
CA PHE A 59 8.61 -9.92 10.73
C PHE A 59 7.13 -9.49 10.60
N ILE A 60 6.18 -10.38 10.87
CA ILE A 60 4.75 -10.05 10.83
C ILE A 60 4.42 -8.92 11.81
N LEU A 61 4.94 -8.96 13.04
CA LEU A 61 4.75 -7.86 13.99
C LEU A 61 5.30 -6.53 13.45
N SER A 62 6.46 -6.58 12.81
CA SER A 62 7.08 -5.42 12.17
C SER A 62 6.24 -4.86 11.02
N VAL A 63 5.51 -5.72 10.30
CA VAL A 63 4.54 -5.32 9.26
C VAL A 63 3.34 -4.63 9.90
N VAL A 64 2.74 -5.22 10.96
CA VAL A 64 1.62 -4.61 11.69
C VAL A 64 1.98 -3.20 12.17
N GLY A 65 3.15 -3.03 12.78
CA GLY A 65 3.59 -1.74 13.31
C GLY A 65 3.87 -0.67 12.25
N ARG A 66 4.01 -1.04 10.96
CA ARG A 66 4.18 -0.09 9.85
C ARG A 66 2.87 0.47 9.33
N ILE A 67 1.75 -0.17 9.65
CA ILE A 67 0.43 0.31 9.24
C ILE A 67 -0.13 1.17 10.36
N PHE A 68 0.00 2.49 10.20
CA PHE A 68 -0.59 3.47 11.10
C PHE A 68 -1.90 4.00 10.51
N ASP A 69 -3.01 3.69 11.18
CA ASP A 69 -4.36 4.06 10.75
C ASP A 69 -5.19 4.51 11.95
N PRO A 70 -5.07 5.79 12.36
CA PRO A 70 -5.78 6.33 13.52
C PRO A 70 -7.28 6.51 13.28
N ILE A 71 -7.72 6.57 12.02
CA ILE A 71 -9.13 6.76 11.65
C ILE A 71 -9.85 5.40 11.48
N GLY A 72 -9.11 4.32 11.21
CA GLY A 72 -9.65 2.97 11.07
C GLY A 72 -10.11 2.62 9.65
N ILE A 73 -9.71 3.40 8.63
CA ILE A 73 -10.05 3.17 7.22
C ILE A 73 -9.59 1.78 6.76
N LEU A 74 -8.39 1.38 7.17
CA LEU A 74 -7.78 0.07 6.88
C LEU A 74 -8.15 -0.98 7.94
N GLY A 75 -9.07 -0.68 8.86
CA GLY A 75 -9.46 -1.56 9.96
C GLY A 75 -9.75 -3.01 9.53
N PRO A 76 -10.65 -3.25 8.54
CA PRO A 76 -10.95 -4.60 8.05
C PRO A 76 -9.76 -5.34 7.44
N PHE A 77 -8.78 -4.59 6.92
CA PHE A 77 -7.57 -5.15 6.35
C PHE A 77 -6.53 -5.47 7.44
N VAL A 78 -6.33 -4.55 8.39
CA VAL A 78 -5.36 -4.69 9.49
C VAL A 78 -5.79 -5.75 10.51
N ILE A 79 -7.10 -5.91 10.75
CA ILE A 79 -7.60 -6.89 11.73
C ILE A 79 -7.26 -8.32 11.33
N LYS A 80 -7.30 -8.67 10.03
CA LYS A 80 -6.87 -9.99 9.53
C LYS A 80 -5.43 -10.31 9.95
N LEU A 81 -4.55 -9.32 9.82
CA LEU A 81 -3.15 -9.47 10.20
C LEU A 81 -2.96 -9.56 11.72
N LYS A 82 -3.73 -8.80 12.51
CA LYS A 82 -3.72 -8.89 13.98
C LYS A 82 -4.21 -10.25 14.48
N CYS A 83 -5.25 -10.81 13.85
CA CYS A 83 -5.70 -12.18 14.15
C CYS A 83 -4.62 -13.22 13.84
N LEU A 84 -3.94 -13.10 12.69
CA LEU A 84 -2.80 -13.96 12.35
C LEU A 84 -1.70 -13.88 13.42
N LEU A 85 -1.35 -12.67 13.86
CA LEU A 85 -0.38 -12.45 14.92
C LEU A 85 -0.83 -13.09 16.23
N GLN A 86 -2.11 -12.98 16.60
CA GLN A 86 -2.68 -13.64 17.77
C GLN A 86 -2.56 -15.16 17.68
N GLU A 87 -2.84 -15.76 16.52
CA GLU A 87 -2.67 -17.21 16.31
C GLU A 87 -1.21 -17.65 16.49
N LEU A 88 -0.24 -16.86 16.01
CA LEU A 88 1.19 -17.14 16.23
C LEU A 88 1.57 -17.11 17.71
N TRP A 89 1.00 -16.19 18.48
CA TRP A 89 1.20 -16.12 19.92
C TRP A 89 0.61 -17.32 20.64
N THR A 90 -0.63 -17.68 20.32
CA THR A 90 -1.32 -18.83 20.92
C THR A 90 -0.58 -20.15 20.65
N LEU A 91 0.05 -20.29 19.49
CA LEU A 91 0.85 -21.46 19.14
C LEU A 91 2.26 -21.46 19.76
N GLY A 92 2.67 -20.39 20.43
CA GLY A 92 4.02 -20.29 21.02
C GLY A 92 5.14 -20.31 19.98
N VAL A 93 4.90 -19.82 18.76
CA VAL A 93 5.93 -19.76 17.71
C VAL A 93 7.04 -18.81 18.15
N GLU A 94 8.30 -19.20 17.99
CA GLU A 94 9.45 -18.37 18.33
C GLU A 94 9.53 -17.11 17.46
N TRP A 95 10.29 -16.11 17.92
CA TRP A 95 10.35 -14.79 17.27
C TRP A 95 10.87 -14.85 15.83
N ASP A 96 11.95 -15.60 15.60
CA ASP A 96 12.69 -15.64 14.35
C ASP A 96 12.59 -17.01 13.65
N SER A 97 11.69 -17.88 14.11
CA SER A 97 11.40 -19.16 13.45
C SER A 97 10.46 -18.96 12.26
N GLU A 98 10.48 -19.95 11.36
CA GLU A 98 9.56 -20.00 10.23
C GLU A 98 8.09 -20.16 10.68
N LEU A 99 7.18 -19.61 9.88
CA LEU A 99 5.74 -19.78 10.12
C LEU A 99 5.29 -21.23 9.86
N PRO A 100 4.41 -21.77 10.73
CA PRO A 100 3.68 -23.01 10.44
C PRO A 100 2.96 -22.93 9.08
N PRO A 101 2.89 -24.02 8.30
CA PRO A 101 2.36 -24.00 6.93
C PRO A 101 0.98 -23.34 6.79
N LYS A 102 0.06 -23.63 7.73
CA LYS A 102 -1.29 -23.05 7.76
C LYS A 102 -1.27 -21.53 7.93
N LEU A 103 -0.40 -21.00 8.79
CA LEU A 103 -0.30 -19.57 9.06
C LEU A 103 0.48 -18.85 7.96
N ARG A 104 1.45 -19.53 7.33
CA ARG A 104 2.12 -19.04 6.13
C ARG A 104 1.16 -18.81 4.99
N HIS A 105 0.23 -19.73 4.75
CA HIS A 105 -0.80 -19.54 3.72
C HIS A 105 -1.68 -18.31 4.00
N LYS A 106 -2.12 -18.13 5.25
CA LYS A 106 -2.87 -16.92 5.67
C LYS A 106 -2.07 -15.64 5.45
N TRP A 107 -0.78 -15.65 5.78
CA TRP A 107 0.13 -14.54 5.55
C TRP A 107 0.25 -14.21 4.05
N GLN A 108 0.45 -15.22 3.20
CA GLN A 108 0.58 -15.04 1.75
C GLN A 108 -0.69 -14.51 1.12
N GLN A 109 -1.85 -15.03 1.54
CA GLN A 109 -3.15 -14.51 1.12
C GLN A 109 -3.30 -13.03 1.49
N TRP A 110 -3.08 -12.68 2.76
CA TRP A 110 -3.15 -11.27 3.20
C TRP A 110 -2.15 -10.38 2.44
N SER A 111 -0.94 -10.88 2.20
CA SER A 111 0.10 -10.15 1.47
C SER A 111 -0.29 -9.85 0.02
N SER A 112 -0.99 -10.78 -0.63
CA SER A 112 -1.50 -10.58 -1.99
C SER A 112 -2.58 -9.50 -2.09
N GLU A 113 -3.29 -9.24 -0.98
CA GLU A 113 -4.32 -8.18 -0.91
C GLU A 113 -3.70 -6.78 -0.70
N VAL A 114 -2.39 -6.66 -0.43
CA VAL A 114 -1.79 -5.35 -0.10
C VAL A 114 -1.77 -4.39 -1.30
N GLU A 115 -1.60 -4.93 -2.51
CA GLU A 115 -1.51 -4.11 -3.73
C GLU A 115 -2.86 -3.45 -4.09
N SER A 116 -3.98 -4.11 -3.78
CA SER A 116 -5.32 -3.57 -4.02
C SER A 116 -5.67 -2.38 -3.12
N LEU A 117 -4.90 -2.12 -2.05
CA LEU A 117 -5.08 -0.92 -1.24
C LEU A 117 -4.82 0.38 -2.01
N THR A 118 -4.12 0.33 -3.15
CA THR A 118 -3.95 1.48 -4.06
C THR A 118 -5.27 2.00 -4.62
N GLU A 119 -6.30 1.16 -4.65
CA GLU A 119 -7.63 1.50 -5.18
C GLU A 119 -8.48 2.27 -4.17
N ILE A 120 -8.14 2.21 -2.87
CA ILE A 120 -8.87 2.89 -1.81
C ILE A 120 -8.54 4.38 -1.85
N LYS A 121 -9.50 5.16 -2.35
CA LYS A 121 -9.45 6.63 -2.40
C LYS A 121 -10.68 7.19 -1.72
N ILE A 122 -10.47 8.04 -0.72
CA ILE A 122 -11.53 8.62 0.09
C ILE A 122 -11.57 10.11 -0.18
N PRO A 123 -12.65 10.63 -0.78
CA PRO A 123 -12.84 12.07 -0.91
C PRO A 123 -13.06 12.69 0.45
N ARG A 124 -12.42 13.84 0.68
CA ARG A 124 -12.72 14.68 1.85
C ARG A 124 -13.92 15.56 1.52
N PHE A 125 -15.03 15.33 2.20
CA PHE A 125 -16.18 16.22 2.17
C PHE A 125 -16.06 17.23 3.31
N TYR A 126 -16.23 18.52 2.98
CA TYR A 126 -16.31 19.61 3.96
C TYR A 126 -17.77 19.85 4.36
#